data_AF-A0A4R1BSS9-F1
#
_entry.id   AF-A0A4R1BSS9-F1
#
_cell.length_a   1.000
_cell.length_b   1.000
_cell.length_c   1.000
_cell.angle_alpha   90.00
_cell.angle_beta   90.00
_cell.angle_gamma   90.00
#
_symmetry.space_group_name_H-M   'P 1'
#
loop_
_entity.id
_entity.type
_entity.pdbx_description
1 polymer ?
#
loop_
_entity_poly.entity_id
_entity_poly.type
_entity_poly.pdbx_seq_one_letter_code
_entity_poly.pdbx_strand_id
1 'polypeptide(L)' 'MANESVTSLQSAMTAIEEAAEAVRREVESGRLGDSAVARLSATEADLRRSRLVLEKIVREVSEER' A
#
# COMPACT_ATOMS: atom_id res chain seq x y z
N MET A 1 -4.54 -4.82 -24.47
CA MET A 1 -5.26 -4.13 -23.37
C MET A 1 -4.98 -4.76 -22.00
N ALA A 2 -5.34 -6.02 -21.71
CA ALA A 2 -5.18 -6.54 -20.34
C ALA A 2 -3.73 -6.67 -19.79
N ASN A 3 -2.69 -6.59 -20.63
CA ASN A 3 -1.30 -6.55 -20.14
C ASN A 3 -0.94 -5.20 -19.49
N GLU A 4 -1.46 -4.09 -20.04
CA GLU A 4 -1.16 -2.73 -19.57
C GLU A 4 -1.87 -2.44 -18.24
N SER A 5 -3.10 -2.94 -18.08
CA SER A 5 -3.85 -2.86 -16.82
C SER A 5 -3.13 -3.58 -15.68
N VAL A 6 -2.64 -4.81 -15.91
CA VAL A 6 -1.89 -5.56 -14.89
C VAL A 6 -0.59 -4.85 -14.50
N THR A 7 0.17 -4.31 -15.48
CA THR A 7 1.39 -3.54 -15.19
C THR A 7 1.09 -2.26 -14.39
N SER A 8 0.00 -1.56 -14.69
CA SER A 8 -0.41 -0.37 -13.93
C SER A 8 -0.78 -0.73 -12.48
N LEU A 9 -1.53 -1.81 -12.28
CA LEU A 9 -1.90 -2.27 -10.94
C LEU A 9 -0.68 -2.73 -10.13
N GLN A 10 0.27 -3.44 -10.74
CA GLN A 10 1.54 -3.81 -10.10
C GLN A 10 2.35 -2.57 -9.69
N SER A 11 2.39 -1.54 -10.54
CA SER A 11 3.06 -0.27 -10.21
C SER A 11 2.39 0.43 -9.03
N ALA A 12 1.05 0.43 -8.99
CA ALA A 12 0.30 0.96 -7.86
C ALA A 12 0.55 0.18 -6.56
N MET A 13 0.71 -1.15 -6.61
CA MET A 13 1.10 -1.95 -5.43
C MET A 13 2.47 -1.53 -4.88
N THR A 14 3.46 -1.35 -5.76
CA THR A 14 4.80 -0.87 -5.36
C THR A 14 4.71 0.50 -4.70
N ALA A 15 3.97 1.44 -5.29
CA ALA A 15 3.81 2.79 -4.74
C ALA A 15 3.14 2.78 -3.34
N ILE A 16 2.15 1.90 -3.13
CA ILE A 16 1.51 1.73 -1.82
C ILE A 16 2.51 1.18 -0.79
N GLU A 17 3.34 0.22 -1.19
CA GLU A 17 4.35 -0.39 -0.32
C GLU A 17 5.43 0.64 0.07
N GLU A 18 5.90 1.44 -0.88
CA GLU A 18 6.82 2.56 -0.61
C GLU A 18 6.22 3.60 0.34
N ALA A 19 4.94 3.94 0.16
CA ALA A 19 4.23 4.87 1.04
C ALA A 19 4.08 4.30 2.45
N ALA A 20 3.70 3.03 2.59
CA ALA A 20 3.58 2.37 3.90
C ALA A 20 4.93 2.33 4.63
N GLU A 21 6.00 2.04 3.90
CA GLU A 21 7.37 2.03 4.42
C GLU A 21 7.82 3.42 4.89
N ALA A 22 7.50 4.47 4.12
CA ALA A 22 7.79 5.85 4.51
C ALA A 22 7.04 6.26 5.78
N VAL A 23 5.75 5.90 5.89
CA VAL A 23 4.95 6.15 7.10
C VAL A 23 5.53 5.42 8.31
N ARG A 24 5.90 4.14 8.14
CA ARG A 24 6.51 3.35 9.22
C ARG A 24 7.81 3.98 9.72
N ARG A 25 8.70 4.39 8.81
CA ARG A 25 9.96 5.07 9.16
C ARG A 25 9.72 6.37 9.93
N GLU A 26 8.69 7.13 9.59
CA GLU A 26 8.37 8.37 10.30
C GLU A 26 7.85 8.08 11.72
N VAL A 27 7.01 7.05 11.89
CA VAL A 27 6.56 6.56 13.20
C VAL A 27 7.73 6.09 14.06
N GLU A 28 8.63 5.28 13.48
CA GLU A 28 9.82 4.75 14.13
C GLU A 28 10.86 5.84 14.47
N SER A 29 10.81 6.99 13.80
CA SER A 29 11.74 8.12 14.07
C SER A 29 11.61 8.68 15.49
N GLY A 30 10.47 8.44 16.17
CA GLY A 30 10.22 8.89 17.54
C GLY A 30 10.07 10.41 17.69
N ARG A 31 10.03 11.17 16.59
CA ARG A 31 9.90 12.64 16.58
C ARG A 31 8.46 13.14 16.70
N LEU A 32 7.50 12.23 16.73
CA LEU A 32 6.08 12.50 16.69
C LEU A 32 5.45 12.35 18.07
N GLY A 33 4.45 13.19 18.37
CA GLY A 33 3.61 13.00 19.56
C GLY A 33 2.60 11.86 19.38
N ASP A 34 2.07 11.34 20.48
CA ASP A 34 1.20 10.15 20.53
C ASP A 34 0.00 10.21 19.56
N SER A 35 -0.65 11.37 19.43
CA SER A 35 -1.77 11.56 18.49
C SER A 35 -1.34 11.47 17.02
N ALA A 36 -0.13 11.91 16.68
CA ALA A 36 0.41 11.77 15.33
C ALA A 36 0.84 10.33 15.06
N VAL A 37 1.46 9.66 16.04
CA VAL A 37 1.81 8.24 15.98
C VAL A 37 0.56 7.39 15.71
N ALA A 38 -0.49 7.54 16.52
CA ALA A 38 -1.73 6.76 16.37
C ALA A 38 -2.36 6.92 14.97
N ARG A 39 -2.40 8.16 14.45
CA ARG A 39 -2.94 8.44 13.11
C ARG A 39 -2.08 7.82 12.02
N LEU A 40 -0.75 7.97 12.09
CA LEU A 40 0.15 7.42 11.08
C LEU A 40 0.18 5.88 11.11
N SER A 41 0.13 5.25 12.28
CA SER A 41 -0.02 3.80 12.39
C SER A 41 -1.34 3.30 11.80
N ALA A 42 -2.44 4.06 11.96
CA ALA A 42 -3.71 3.73 11.29
C ALA A 42 -3.58 3.85 9.77
N THR A 43 -2.98 4.93 9.27
CA THR A 43 -2.71 5.11 7.84
C THR A 43 -1.82 3.99 7.27
N GLU A 44 -0.78 3.58 7.98
CA GLU A 44 0.07 2.45 7.57
C GLU A 44 -0.75 1.16 7.42
N ALA A 45 -1.62 0.87 8.40
CA ALA A 45 -2.49 -0.29 8.35
C ALA A 45 -3.47 -0.23 7.17
N ASP A 46 -4.02 0.95 6.87
CA ASP A 46 -4.92 1.18 5.74
C ASP A 46 -4.21 1.00 4.39
N LEU A 47 -2.97 1.48 4.25
CA LEU A 47 -2.13 1.28 3.07
C LEU A 47 -1.85 -0.21 2.85
N ARG A 48 -1.46 -0.94 3.90
CA ARG A 48 -1.22 -2.39 3.81
C ARG A 48 -2.49 -3.16 3.42
N ARG A 49 -3.65 -2.79 3.96
CA ARG A 49 -4.93 -3.40 3.52
C ARG A 49 -5.24 -3.08 2.06
N SER A 50 -4.99 -1.85 1.63
CA SER A 50 -5.19 -1.45 0.23
C SER A 50 -4.30 -2.24 -0.73
N ARG A 51 -3.04 -2.51 -0.37
CA ARG A 51 -2.14 -3.40 -1.11
C ARG A 51 -2.71 -4.81 -1.26
N LEU A 52 -3.23 -5.40 -0.19
CA LEU A 52 -3.80 -6.76 -0.22
C LEU A 52 -5.04 -6.84 -1.12
N VAL A 53 -5.91 -5.83 -1.07
CA VAL A 53 -7.07 -5.74 -1.97
C VAL A 53 -6.60 -5.65 -3.43
N LEU A 54 -5.59 -4.82 -3.70
CA LEU A 54 -5.05 -4.66 -5.04
C LEU A 54 -4.37 -5.94 -5.56
N GLU A 55 -3.65 -6.66 -4.70
CA GLU A 55 -3.06 -7.96 -5.01
C GLU A 55 -4.12 -8.98 -5.43
N LYS A 56 -5.26 -8.99 -4.74
CA LYS A 56 -6.41 -9.83 -5.10
C LYS A 56 -6.96 -9.47 -6.48
N ILE A 57 -7.15 -8.18 -6.76
CA ILE A 57 -7.62 -7.70 -8.06
C ILE A 57 -6.65 -8.10 -9.18
N VAL A 58 -5.34 -7.94 -8.97
CA VAL A 58 -4.32 -8.34 -9.95
C VAL A 58 -4.41 -9.82 -10.26
N ARG A 59 -4.60 -10.66 -9.25
CA ARG A 59 -4.77 -12.10 -9.42
C ARG A 59 -6.01 -12.43 -10.25
N GLU A 60 -7.16 -11.87 -9.89
CA GLU A 60 -8.43 -12.07 -10.60
C GLU A 60 -8.32 -11.65 -12.07
N VAL A 61 -7.77 -10.46 -12.35
CA VAL A 61 -7.57 -9.95 -13.72
C VAL A 61 -6.56 -10.79 -14.52
N SER A 62 -5.59 -11.42 -13.86
CA SER A 62 -4.60 -12.28 -14.52
C SER A 62 -5.15 -13.68 -14.81
N GLU A 63 -6.04 -14.20 -13.96
CA GLU A 63 -6.68 -15.52 -14.09
C GLU A 63 -7.88 -15.52 -15.05
N GLU A 64 -8.52 -14.37 -15.31
CA GLU A 64 -9.59 -14.21 -16.31
C GLU A 64 -9.09 -14.21 -17.78
N ARG A 65 -7.79 -14.47 -18.03
CA ARG A 65 -7.19 -14.53 -19.38
C ARG A 65 -6.91 -15.96 -19.82
#